data_AF-A0A8X6T194-F1
#
_entry.id   AF-A0A8X6T194-F1
#
_cell.length_a   1.000
_cell.length_b   1.000
_cell.length_c   1.000
_cell.angle_alpha   90.00
_cell.angle_beta   90.00
_cell.angle_gamma   90.00
#
_symmetry.space_group_name_H-M   'P 1'
#
loop_
_entity.id
_entity.type
_entity.pdbx_description
1 polymer ?
#
loop_
_entity_poly.entity_id
_entity_poly.type
_entity_poly.pdbx_seq_one_letter_code
_entity_poly.pdbx_strand_id
1 'polypeptide(L)'
;MINKGDKAVCVLCSGTVVCRTSSVKRYFETNHRTFCEKSEPEQKELIASAIKDRNKQSTSMFKYVSKNCHTNAASYSAANTIARHGKPFQEGEFLKEAWLACVPSLFDDFDNKDKIIQRIKDVPLSRNTMKDRILKLAENVTDQQKVTLTLLLLYRYVLTEVLTSLNRHV
;
A
#
# COMPACT_ATOMS: atom_id res chain seq x y z
N MET A 1 -10.86 -22.47 0.88
CA MET A 1 -9.61 -21.82 0.42
C MET A 1 -9.97 -20.57 -0.37
N ILE A 2 -9.14 -19.53 -0.36
CA ILE A 2 -9.30 -18.34 -1.21
C ILE A 2 -8.25 -18.41 -2.32
N ASN A 3 -8.69 -18.40 -3.59
CA ASN A 3 -7.78 -18.46 -4.75
C ASN A 3 -7.13 -17.09 -4.99
N LYS A 4 -5.80 -17.08 -5.17
CA LYS A 4 -4.97 -15.93 -5.55
C LYS A 4 -4.04 -16.31 -6.72
N GLY A 5 -4.62 -16.77 -7.83
CA GLY A 5 -3.88 -17.16 -9.03
C GLY A 5 -3.31 -18.58 -8.92
N ASP A 6 -1.99 -18.72 -8.94
CA ASP A 6 -1.28 -20.01 -8.79
C ASP A 6 -1.28 -20.54 -7.34
N LYS A 7 -1.69 -19.69 -6.38
CA LYS A 7 -1.70 -19.97 -4.94
C LYS A 7 -3.12 -19.90 -4.38
N ALA A 8 -3.36 -20.69 -3.35
CA ALA A 8 -4.57 -20.71 -2.55
C ALA A 8 -4.21 -20.46 -1.08
N VAL A 9 -5.01 -19.64 -0.39
CA VAL A 9 -4.81 -19.29 1.02
C VAL A 9 -5.86 -19.98 1.87
N CYS A 10 -5.43 -20.66 2.93
CA CYS A 10 -6.32 -21.31 3.89
C CYS A 10 -7.07 -20.25 4.71
N VAL A 11 -8.39 -20.41 4.82
CA VAL A 11 -9.24 -19.49 5.59
C VAL A 11 -9.04 -19.68 7.10
N LEU A 12 -8.78 -20.92 7.54
CA LEU A 12 -8.67 -21.29 8.96
C LEU A 12 -7.35 -20.83 9.60
N CYS A 13 -6.23 -20.89 8.88
CA CYS A 13 -4.91 -20.62 9.44
C CYS A 13 -4.01 -19.72 8.58
N SER A 14 -4.51 -19.17 7.47
CA SER A 14 -3.74 -18.29 6.57
C SER A 14 -2.55 -18.92 5.85
N GLY A 15 -2.30 -20.23 5.98
CA GLY A 15 -1.24 -20.90 5.23
C GLY A 15 -1.49 -20.85 3.72
N THR A 16 -0.41 -20.80 2.94
CA THR A 16 -0.46 -20.71 1.48
C THR A 16 -0.09 -22.06 0.87
N VAL A 17 -0.87 -22.50 -0.12
CA VAL A 17 -0.67 -23.76 -0.86
C VAL A 17 -0.79 -23.50 -2.36
N VAL A 18 -0.16 -24.32 -3.19
CA VAL A 18 -0.37 -24.28 -4.65
C VAL A 18 -1.85 -24.59 -4.94
N CYS A 19 -2.47 -23.83 -5.86
CA CYS A 19 -3.88 -23.99 -6.24
C CYS A 19 -4.10 -25.24 -7.13
N ARG A 20 -3.73 -26.42 -6.64
CA ARG A 20 -3.98 -27.74 -7.23
C ARG A 20 -4.81 -28.57 -6.25
N THR A 21 -5.78 -29.32 -6.77
CA THR A 21 -6.71 -30.12 -5.97
C THR A 21 -5.99 -31.07 -5.02
N SER A 22 -4.93 -31.76 -5.49
CA SER A 22 -4.12 -32.66 -4.68
C SER A 22 -3.37 -31.93 -3.56
N SER A 23 -2.78 -30.77 -3.86
CA SER A 23 -2.07 -29.95 -2.88
C SER A 23 -3.01 -29.41 -1.80
N VAL A 24 -4.19 -28.91 -2.20
CA VAL A 24 -5.20 -28.41 -1.27
C VAL A 24 -5.77 -29.53 -0.39
N LYS A 25 -6.09 -30.68 -0.99
CA LYS A 25 -6.60 -31.84 -0.24
C LYS A 25 -5.60 -32.30 0.81
N ARG A 26 -4.35 -32.55 0.40
CA ARG A 26 -3.26 -32.94 1.32
C ARG A 26 -3.08 -31.92 2.44
N TYR A 27 -3.14 -30.62 2.11
CA TYR A 27 -2.99 -29.56 3.10
C TYR A 27 -4.04 -29.63 4.22
N PHE A 28 -5.32 -29.88 3.88
CA PHE A 28 -6.36 -30.04 4.89
C PHE A 28 -6.19 -31.34 5.69
N GLU A 29 -5.85 -32.44 5.02
CA GLU A 29 -5.64 -33.73 5.67
C GLU A 29 -4.46 -33.71 6.67
N THR A 30 -3.40 -32.95 6.38
CA THR A 30 -2.22 -32.86 7.26
C THR A 30 -2.37 -31.78 8.33
N ASN A 31 -2.84 -30.58 7.97
CA ASN A 31 -2.79 -29.41 8.85
C ASN A 31 -4.13 -29.12 9.54
N HIS A 32 -5.21 -29.75 9.08
CA HIS A 32 -6.57 -29.54 9.55
C HIS A 32 -7.30 -30.88 9.72
N ARG A 33 -6.60 -31.91 10.19
CA ARG A 33 -7.15 -33.27 10.37
C ARG A 33 -8.41 -33.28 11.22
N THR A 34 -8.38 -32.58 12.35
CA THR A 34 -9.52 -32.43 13.27
C THR A 34 -10.70 -31.66 12.66
N PHE A 35 -10.46 -30.82 11.65
CA PHE A 35 -11.53 -30.18 10.90
C PHE A 35 -12.16 -31.15 9.89
N CYS A 36 -11.36 -32.01 9.25
CA CYS A 36 -11.85 -33.05 8.34
C CYS A 36 -12.67 -34.13 9.04
N GLU A 37 -12.42 -34.39 10.33
CA GLU A 37 -13.15 -35.36 11.17
C GLU A 37 -14.53 -34.87 11.62
N LYS A 38 -14.82 -33.57 11.48
CA LYS A 38 -16.11 -32.97 11.88
C LYS A 38 -17.21 -33.23 10.86
N SER A 39 -18.45 -33.16 11.33
CA SER A 39 -19.65 -33.23 10.48
C SER A 39 -19.71 -32.04 9.50
N GLU A 40 -20.34 -32.24 8.34
CA GLU A 40 -20.55 -31.16 7.37
C GLU A 40 -21.15 -29.85 7.95
N PRO A 41 -22.18 -29.88 8.84
CA PRO A 41 -22.70 -28.64 9.41
C PRO A 41 -21.68 -27.93 10.30
N GLU A 42 -20.91 -28.66 11.12
CA GLU A 42 -19.85 -28.07 11.95
C GLU A 42 -18.72 -27.46 11.11
N GLN A 43 -18.35 -28.12 10.01
CA GLN A 43 -17.35 -27.59 9.08
C GLN A 43 -17.82 -26.28 8.45
N LYS A 44 -19.10 -26.21 8.03
CA LYS A 44 -19.69 -25.00 7.44
C LYS A 44 -19.72 -23.84 8.44
N GLU A 45 -20.07 -24.11 9.70
CA GLU A 45 -20.09 -23.09 10.75
C GLU A 45 -18.69 -22.56 11.08
N LEU A 46 -17.69 -23.45 11.20
CA LEU A 46 -16.29 -23.06 11.42
C LEU A 46 -15.71 -22.24 10.26
N ILE A 47 -16.05 -22.59 9.02
CA ILE A 47 -15.66 -21.79 7.87
C ILE A 47 -16.35 -20.42 7.92
N ALA A 48 -17.65 -20.38 8.22
CA ALA A 48 -18.42 -19.13 8.26
C ALA A 48 -17.89 -18.16 9.33
N SER A 49 -17.57 -18.67 10.53
CA SER A 49 -16.96 -17.86 11.61
C SER A 49 -15.56 -17.36 11.23
N ALA A 50 -14.71 -18.25 10.70
CA ALA A 50 -13.37 -17.87 10.25
C ALA A 50 -13.39 -16.80 9.15
N ILE A 51 -14.32 -16.88 8.19
CA ILE A 51 -14.52 -15.85 7.16
C ILE A 51 -14.98 -14.53 7.79
N LYS A 52 -15.96 -14.59 8.70
CA LYS A 52 -16.51 -13.40 9.36
C LYS A 52 -15.42 -12.64 10.12
N ASP A 53 -14.56 -13.36 10.85
CA ASP A 53 -13.48 -12.73 11.62
C ASP A 53 -12.37 -12.18 10.72
N ARG A 54 -12.05 -12.87 9.62
CA ARG A 54 -11.17 -12.34 8.58
C ARG A 54 -11.69 -11.06 7.94
N ASN A 55 -12.99 -11.02 7.66
CA ASN A 55 -13.63 -9.84 7.06
C ASN A 55 -13.70 -8.67 8.04
N LYS A 56 -13.91 -8.92 9.33
CA LYS A 56 -13.78 -7.87 10.36
C LYS A 56 -12.36 -7.31 10.42
N GLN A 57 -11.34 -8.18 10.39
CA GLN A 57 -9.95 -7.76 10.40
C GLN A 57 -9.56 -6.99 9.13
N SER A 58 -10.03 -7.41 7.95
CA SER A 58 -9.75 -6.68 6.70
C SER A 58 -10.45 -5.33 6.68
N THR A 59 -11.74 -5.28 7.06
CA THR A 59 -12.52 -4.02 7.08
C THR A 59 -11.99 -3.04 8.12
N SER A 60 -11.49 -3.48 9.28
CA SER A 60 -10.85 -2.60 10.25
C SER A 60 -9.54 -2.02 9.71
N MET A 61 -8.73 -2.83 9.01
CA MET A 61 -7.51 -2.37 8.34
C MET A 61 -7.82 -1.34 7.23
N PHE A 62 -8.82 -1.62 6.39
CA PHE A 62 -9.26 -0.67 5.36
C PHE A 62 -9.77 0.64 5.98
N LYS A 63 -10.60 0.58 7.03
CA LYS A 63 -11.08 1.78 7.73
C LYS A 63 -9.92 2.60 8.33
N TYR A 64 -8.91 1.94 8.89
CA TYR A 64 -7.71 2.61 9.41
C TYR A 64 -6.92 3.31 8.29
N VAL A 65 -6.73 2.65 7.15
CA VAL A 65 -6.05 3.22 5.98
C VAL A 65 -6.83 4.42 5.40
N SER A 66 -8.16 4.30 5.28
CA SER A 66 -9.01 5.38 4.76
C SER A 66 -9.09 6.59 5.69
N LYS A 67 -9.10 6.38 7.02
CA LYS A 67 -9.11 7.48 8.01
C LYS A 67 -7.82 8.30 7.98
N ASN A 68 -6.70 7.69 7.56
CA ASN A 68 -5.38 8.31 7.49
C ASN A 68 -5.03 8.91 6.13
N CYS A 69 -6.00 9.17 5.25
CA CYS A 69 -5.75 9.77 3.92
C CYS A 69 -4.93 11.07 4.01
N HIS A 70 -5.34 11.99 4.88
CA HIS A 70 -4.68 13.30 5.01
C HIS A 70 -3.30 13.21 5.67
N THR A 71 -3.15 12.39 6.71
CA THR A 71 -1.85 12.19 7.39
C THR A 71 -0.86 11.49 6.46
N ASN A 72 -1.33 10.53 5.66
CA ASN A 72 -0.54 9.90 4.61
C ASN A 72 -0.12 10.91 3.53
N ALA A 73 -1.01 11.76 3.05
CA ALA A 73 -0.66 12.79 2.06
C ALA A 73 0.42 13.75 2.60
N ALA A 74 0.21 14.31 3.80
CA ALA A 74 1.17 15.22 4.44
C ALA A 74 2.57 14.61 4.56
N SER A 75 2.63 13.33 4.88
CA SER A 75 3.88 12.62 5.06
C SER A 75 4.59 12.22 3.76
N TYR A 76 3.88 12.12 2.62
CA TYR A 76 4.51 12.11 1.29
C TYR A 76 5.08 13.48 0.94
N SER A 77 4.39 14.56 1.30
CA SER A 77 4.92 15.93 1.12
C SER A 77 6.22 16.13 1.90
N ALA A 78 6.26 15.70 3.17
CA ALA A 78 7.49 15.74 3.98
C ALA A 78 8.62 14.90 3.35
N ALA A 79 8.32 13.66 2.95
CA ALA A 79 9.29 12.78 2.28
C ALA A 79 9.86 13.40 1.00
N ASN A 80 9.02 14.02 0.17
CA ASN A 80 9.44 14.71 -1.04
C ASN A 80 10.38 15.89 -0.72
N THR A 81 10.05 16.71 0.28
CA THR A 81 10.91 17.82 0.72
C THR A 81 12.26 17.30 1.21
N ILE A 82 12.28 16.28 2.08
CA ILE A 82 13.52 15.67 2.59
C ILE A 82 14.39 15.15 1.43
N ALA A 83 13.80 14.41 0.48
CA ALA A 83 14.51 13.88 -0.68
C ALA A 83 15.06 14.99 -1.57
N ARG A 84 14.26 16.01 -1.89
CA ARG A 84 14.67 17.14 -2.74
C ARG A 84 15.83 17.94 -2.16
N HIS A 85 15.92 18.04 -0.84
CA HIS A 85 17.01 18.73 -0.15
C HIS A 85 18.17 17.81 0.23
N GLY A 86 18.16 16.54 -0.18
CA GLY A 86 19.25 15.58 0.09
C GLY A 86 19.43 15.30 1.60
N LYS A 87 18.35 15.39 2.36
CA LYS A 87 18.40 15.27 3.82
C LYS A 87 18.28 13.81 4.30
N PRO A 88 18.87 13.45 5.45
CA PRO A 88 18.74 12.12 6.03
C PRO A 88 17.28 11.75 6.35
N PHE A 89 16.96 10.45 6.33
CA PHE A 89 15.60 9.98 6.65
C PHE A 89 15.17 10.24 8.09
N GLN A 90 16.14 10.41 8.99
CA GLN A 90 15.95 10.80 10.39
C GLN A 90 15.30 12.19 10.53
N GLU A 91 15.44 13.05 9.52
CA GLU A 91 14.84 14.39 9.54
C GLU A 91 13.32 14.35 9.67
N GLY A 92 12.66 13.25 9.31
CA GLY A 92 11.23 13.10 9.51
C GLY A 92 10.82 13.13 10.99
N GLU A 93 11.61 12.50 11.87
CA GLU A 93 11.37 12.49 13.30
C GLU A 93 11.66 13.87 13.90
N PHE A 94 12.78 14.48 13.50
CA PHE A 94 13.12 15.85 13.86
C PHE A 94 12.03 16.86 13.47
N LEU A 95 11.48 16.78 12.24
CA LEU A 95 10.37 17.65 11.80
C LEU A 95 9.16 17.52 12.71
N LYS A 96 8.81 16.28 13.10
CA LYS A 96 7.68 16.03 13.98
C LYS A 96 7.92 16.63 15.36
N GLU A 97 9.10 16.44 15.92
CA GLU A 97 9.48 17.00 17.22
C GLU A 97 9.42 18.54 17.19
N ALA A 98 9.99 19.16 16.16
CA ALA A 98 9.95 20.61 15.98
C ALA A 98 8.51 21.15 15.87
N TRP A 99 7.63 20.48 15.10
CA TRP A 99 6.23 20.88 15.00
C TRP A 99 5.51 20.77 16.35
N LEU A 100 5.71 19.65 17.07
CA LEU A 100 5.08 19.44 18.37
C LEU A 100 5.58 20.42 19.45
N ALA A 101 6.81 20.93 19.33
CA ALA A 101 7.33 21.97 20.21
C ALA A 101 6.70 23.35 19.93
N CYS A 102 6.41 23.67 18.67
CA CYS A 102 5.87 24.98 18.28
C CYS A 102 4.35 25.09 18.44
N VAL A 103 3.61 24.01 18.19
CA VAL A 103 2.13 24.01 18.13
C VAL A 103 1.46 24.52 19.41
N PRO A 104 1.89 24.15 20.63
CA PRO A 104 1.28 24.66 21.86
C PRO A 104 1.31 26.18 21.94
N SER A 105 2.42 26.81 21.52
CA SER A 105 2.57 28.27 21.55
C SER A 105 1.89 28.95 20.35
N LEU A 106 1.89 28.32 19.18
CA LEU A 106 1.33 28.91 17.95
C LEU A 106 -0.21 28.89 17.90
N PHE A 107 -0.83 27.95 18.61
CA PHE A 107 -2.28 27.71 18.54
C PHE A 107 -2.92 27.69 19.94
N ASP A 108 -2.33 28.36 20.94
CA ASP A 108 -2.83 28.30 22.31
C ASP A 108 -4.25 28.88 22.45
N ASP A 109 -4.55 29.88 21.62
CA ASP A 109 -5.82 30.61 21.50
C ASP A 109 -6.88 29.88 20.66
N PHE A 110 -6.56 28.72 20.08
CA PHE A 110 -7.48 27.95 19.25
C PHE A 110 -8.18 26.86 20.05
N ASP A 111 -9.52 26.84 20.00
CA ASP A 111 -10.37 25.82 20.65
C ASP A 111 -10.08 24.38 20.20
N ASN A 112 -9.45 24.20 19.04
CA ASN A 112 -9.15 22.90 18.44
C ASN A 112 -7.68 22.46 18.57
N LYS A 113 -6.88 23.13 19.41
CA LYS A 113 -5.44 22.86 19.54
C LYS A 113 -5.09 21.39 19.80
N ASP A 114 -5.83 20.72 20.67
CA ASP A 114 -5.59 19.30 20.97
C ASP A 114 -5.81 18.41 19.75
N LYS A 115 -6.80 18.74 18.91
CA LYS A 115 -7.04 18.03 17.65
C LYS A 115 -5.90 18.26 16.66
N ILE A 116 -5.32 19.46 16.61
CA ILE A 116 -4.17 19.79 15.76
C ILE A 116 -2.93 18.99 16.23
N ILE A 117 -2.63 19.02 17.53
CA ILE A 117 -1.54 18.27 18.15
C ILE A 117 -1.68 16.77 17.83
N GLN A 118 -2.88 16.21 18.03
CA GLN A 118 -3.11 14.80 17.76
C GLN A 118 -2.90 14.47 16.27
N ARG A 119 -3.37 15.34 15.36
CA ARG A 119 -3.23 15.13 13.92
C ARG A 119 -1.77 15.13 13.49
N ILE A 120 -0.92 15.95 14.12
CA ILE A 120 0.53 15.98 13.89
C ILE A 120 1.21 14.70 14.42
N LYS A 121 0.82 14.24 15.62
CA LYS A 121 1.31 12.97 16.18
C LYS A 121 1.03 11.79 15.25
N ASP A 122 -0.17 11.77 14.67
CA ASP A 122 -0.66 10.72 13.77
C ASP A 122 0.02 10.74 12.39
N VAL A 123 0.76 11.80 12.01
CA VAL A 123 1.51 11.82 10.74
C VAL A 123 2.69 10.85 10.81
N PRO A 124 2.74 9.79 9.99
CA PRO A 124 3.82 8.81 10.08
C PRO A 124 5.10 9.36 9.43
N LEU A 125 6.07 9.78 10.26
CA LEU A 125 7.35 10.38 9.84
C LEU A 125 8.58 9.62 10.34
N SER A 126 8.43 8.36 10.76
CA SER A 126 9.59 7.57 11.20
C SER A 126 10.59 7.37 10.06
N ARG A 127 11.85 7.13 10.40
CA ARG A 127 12.93 6.86 9.44
C ARG A 127 12.53 5.82 8.38
N ASN A 128 11.94 4.71 8.80
CA ASN A 128 11.52 3.64 7.90
C ASN A 128 10.39 4.10 6.98
N THR A 129 9.42 4.85 7.51
CA THR A 129 8.35 5.40 6.68
C THR A 129 8.89 6.42 5.67
N MET A 130 9.83 7.29 6.05
CA MET A 130 10.47 8.23 5.12
C MET A 130 11.21 7.49 4.01
N LYS A 131 12.00 6.47 4.35
CA LYS A 131 12.65 5.60 3.37
C LYS A 131 11.63 5.01 2.38
N ASP A 132 10.59 4.33 2.88
CA ASP A 132 9.60 3.66 2.03
C ASP A 132 8.88 4.64 1.09
N ARG A 133 8.55 5.84 1.59
CA ARG A 133 7.89 6.86 0.77
C ARG A 133 8.81 7.47 -0.28
N ILE A 134 10.07 7.74 0.06
CA ILE A 134 11.04 8.26 -0.89
C ILE A 134 11.28 7.24 -2.00
N LEU A 135 11.38 5.96 -1.68
CA LEU A 135 11.48 4.89 -2.67
C LEU A 135 10.25 4.86 -3.59
N LYS A 136 9.04 4.96 -3.04
CA LYS A 136 7.80 5.01 -3.84
C LYS A 136 7.71 6.25 -4.73
N LEU A 137 8.17 7.41 -4.24
CA LEU A 137 8.25 8.63 -5.04
C LEU A 137 9.22 8.44 -6.21
N ALA A 138 10.39 7.84 -5.96
CA ALA A 138 11.38 7.55 -7.00
C ALA A 138 10.86 6.54 -8.03
N GLU A 139 10.17 5.49 -7.59
CA GLU A 139 9.49 4.52 -8.48
C GLU A 139 8.46 5.21 -9.37
N ASN A 140 7.58 6.03 -8.79
CA ASN A 140 6.57 6.77 -9.55
C ASN A 140 7.19 7.72 -10.59
N VAL A 141 8.27 8.43 -10.24
CA VAL A 141 8.99 9.29 -11.21
C VAL A 141 9.59 8.44 -12.33
N THR A 142 10.19 7.31 -11.99
CA THR A 142 10.80 6.39 -12.96
C THR A 142 9.76 5.84 -13.94
N ASP A 143 8.58 5.47 -13.45
CA ASP A 143 7.51 4.95 -14.29
C ASP A 143 6.91 6.01 -15.20
N GLN A 144 6.73 7.24 -14.70
CA GLN A 144 6.33 8.37 -15.54
C GLN A 144 7.35 8.63 -16.65
N GLN A 145 8.65 8.60 -16.34
CA GLN A 145 9.72 8.76 -17.31
C GLN A 145 9.68 7.68 -18.40
N LYS A 146 9.48 6.40 -18.04
CA LYS A 146 9.35 5.31 -19.03
C LYS A 146 8.19 5.57 -19.98
N VAL A 147 7.03 5.93 -19.45
CA VAL A 147 5.83 6.23 -20.28
C VAL A 147 6.10 7.38 -21.24
N THR A 148 6.70 8.48 -20.74
CA THR A 148 7.06 9.62 -21.59
C THR A 148 8.05 9.23 -22.69
N LEU A 149 9.09 8.45 -22.36
CA LEU A 149 10.07 7.99 -23.35
C LEU A 149 9.42 7.12 -24.43
N THR A 150 8.54 6.18 -24.05
CA THR A 150 7.80 5.35 -25.01
C THR A 150 6.95 6.21 -25.95
N LEU A 151 6.21 7.19 -25.40
CA LEU A 151 5.39 8.10 -26.20
C LEU A 151 6.22 8.92 -27.19
N LEU A 152 7.38 9.44 -26.76
CA LEU A 152 8.29 10.20 -27.61
C LEU A 152 8.88 9.34 -28.75
N LEU A 153 9.22 8.08 -28.47
CA LEU A 153 9.72 7.16 -29.49
C LEU A 153 8.65 6.82 -30.54
N LEU A 154 7.41 6.59 -30.10
CA LEU A 154 6.28 6.38 -31.00
C LEU A 154 6.00 7.61 -31.87
N TYR A 155 5.98 8.80 -31.26
CA TYR A 155 5.81 10.05 -32.01
C TYR A 155 6.90 10.25 -33.05
N ARG A 156 8.18 10.00 -32.68
CA ARG A 156 9.30 10.07 -33.63
C ARG A 156 9.14 9.07 -34.77
N TYR A 157 8.76 7.83 -34.48
CA TYR A 157 8.55 6.78 -35.48
C TYR A 157 7.47 7.18 -36.50
N VAL A 158 6.29 7.58 -36.01
CA VAL A 158 5.17 8.01 -36.85
C VAL A 158 5.57 9.22 -37.69
N LEU A 159 6.25 10.20 -37.10
CA LEU A 159 6.71 11.37 -37.84
C LEU A 159 7.68 10.99 -38.98
N THR A 160 8.61 10.04 -38.73
CA THR A 160 9.51 9.55 -39.77
C THR A 160 8.78 8.77 -40.89
N GLU A 161 7.78 7.97 -40.56
CA GLU A 161 6.96 7.27 -41.56
C GLU A 161 6.15 8.24 -42.43
N VAL A 162 5.53 9.25 -41.83
CA VAL A 162 4.75 10.27 -42.54
C VAL A 162 5.65 11.07 -43.49
N LEU A 163 6.80 11.54 -43.01
CA LEU A 163 7.75 12.29 -43.84
C LEU A 163 8.31 11.45 -45.00
N THR A 164 8.64 10.18 -44.75
CA THR A 164 9.11 9.28 -45.82
C THR A 164 8.01 8.88 -46.80
N SER A 165 6.75 8.86 -46.39
CA SER A 165 5.61 8.67 -47.29
C SER A 165 5.39 9.89 -48.18
N LEU A 166 5.48 11.10 -47.65
CA LEU A 166 5.33 12.35 -48.42
C LEU A 166 6.43 12.51 -49.46
N ASN A 167 7.69 12.21 -49.10
CA ASN A 167 8.83 12.30 -50.02
C ASN A 167 8.85 11.22 -51.11
N ARG A 168 7.99 10.19 -51.05
CA ARG A 168 7.86 9.16 -52.10
C ARG A 168 6.85 9.51 -53.19
N HIS A 169 6.05 10.56 -52.98
CA HIS A 169 5.00 10.99 -53.91
C HIS A 169 5.34 12.33 -54.60
N VAL A 170 6.61 12.77 -54.54
CA VAL A 170 7.20 13.87 -55.30
C VAL A 170 8.32 13.29 -56.16
#